data_AF-A0A544TSQ0-F1
#
_entry.id   AF-A0A544TSQ0-F1
#
_cell.length_a   1.000
_cell.length_b   1.000
_cell.length_c   1.000
_cell.angle_alpha   90.00
_cell.angle_beta   90.00
_cell.angle_gamma   90.00
#
_symmetry.space_group_name_H-M   'P 1'
#
loop_
_entity.id
_entity.type
_entity.pdbx_description
1 polymer ?
#
loop_
_entity_poly.entity_id
_entity_poly.type
_entity_poly.pdbx_seq_one_letter_code
_entity_poly.pdbx_strand_id
1 'polypeptide(L)'
;MVADDSLTWSGSISPPNGLPMLWGLATDNIKSIVITSENDIQPNKLKIQDNLWLWYAPINTDKLNMPIMMKAYDEKGNILYGEKF
;
A
#
# COMPACT_ATOMS: atom_id res chain seq x y z
N MET A 1 -3.41 12.02 -20.07
CA MET A 1 -2.81 11.36 -18.90
C MET A 1 -3.43 12.03 -17.69
N VAL A 2 -4.45 11.41 -17.11
CA VAL A 2 -5.08 11.89 -15.87
C VAL A 2 -4.33 11.18 -14.76
N ALA A 3 -3.70 11.93 -13.85
CA ALA A 3 -3.21 11.35 -12.61
C ALA A 3 -4.43 10.73 -11.94
N ASP A 4 -4.46 9.40 -11.85
CA ASP A 4 -5.58 8.70 -11.27
C ASP A 4 -5.57 9.03 -9.76
N ASP A 5 -6.64 9.67 -9.28
CA ASP A 5 -6.83 10.08 -7.88
C ASP A 5 -7.19 8.88 -6.98
N SER A 6 -7.03 7.66 -7.49
CA SER A 6 -7.54 6.45 -6.86
C SER A 6 -6.67 5.92 -5.73
N LEU A 7 -5.47 6.48 -5.53
CA LEU A 7 -4.48 5.93 -4.63
C LEU A 7 -3.54 6.99 -4.02
N THR A 8 -3.53 7.11 -2.69
CA THR A 8 -2.55 7.91 -1.94
C THR A 8 -1.86 7.04 -0.90
N TRP A 9 -0.54 6.86 -1.01
CA TRP A 9 0.27 6.10 -0.06
C TRP A 9 1.17 6.99 0.76
N SER A 10 1.42 6.57 2.00
CA SER A 10 2.44 7.17 2.84
C SER A 10 3.15 6.07 3.63
N GLY A 11 4.47 6.01 3.53
CA GLY A 11 5.28 5.23 4.43
C GLY A 11 5.58 6.06 5.67
N SER A 12 5.11 5.62 6.85
CA SER A 12 5.58 6.19 8.11
C SER A 12 6.42 5.18 8.86
N ILE A 13 7.71 5.47 9.03
CA ILE A 13 8.49 4.89 10.12
C ILE A 13 7.94 5.55 11.39
N SER A 14 7.34 4.80 12.31
CA SER A 14 6.82 5.39 13.56
C SER A 14 6.88 4.38 14.70
N PRO A 15 7.03 4.77 15.97
CA PRO A 15 7.81 5.84 16.62
C PRO A 15 9.04 5.18 17.31
N PRO A 16 9.74 5.70 18.36
CA PRO A 16 11.07 5.21 18.77
C PRO A 16 11.17 3.73 19.20
N ASN A 17 10.03 3.03 19.36
CA ASN A 17 9.93 1.67 19.89
C ASN A 17 9.01 0.75 19.06
N GLY A 18 8.59 1.15 17.84
CA GLY A 18 7.61 0.42 17.02
C GLY A 18 8.20 -0.24 15.77
N LEU A 19 7.60 -1.33 15.32
CA LEU A 19 7.85 -1.91 14.00
C LEU A 19 7.41 -0.90 12.91
N PRO A 20 8.16 -0.77 11.79
CA PRO A 20 7.73 0.06 10.68
C PRO A 20 6.35 -0.35 10.16
N MET A 21 5.57 0.64 9.73
CA MET A 21 4.24 0.40 9.17
C MET A 21 4.08 1.16 7.86
N LEU A 22 3.71 0.43 6.81
CA LEU A 22 3.31 1.01 5.54
C LEU A 22 1.79 1.13 5.52
N TRP A 23 1.27 2.26 5.05
CA TRP A 23 -0.16 2.44 4.93
C TRP A 23 -0.54 3.36 3.76
N GLY A 24 -1.79 3.27 3.32
CA GLY A 24 -2.28 4.06 2.20
C GLY A 24 -3.79 3.98 2.09
N LEU A 25 -4.35 4.96 1.39
CA LEU A 25 -5.76 5.03 1.07
C LEU A 25 -5.95 4.69 -0.40
N ALA A 26 -6.92 3.82 -0.68
CA ALA A 26 -7.30 3.45 -2.03
C ALA A 26 -8.82 3.44 -2.19
N THR A 27 -9.28 3.72 -3.40
CA THR A 27 -10.69 3.57 -3.74
C THR A 27 -11.05 2.11 -4.06
N ASP A 28 -12.34 1.85 -4.25
CA ASP A 28 -12.88 0.51 -4.55
C ASP A 28 -12.31 -0.11 -5.83
N ASN A 29 -11.74 0.69 -6.73
CA ASN A 29 -11.14 0.21 -7.97
C ASN A 29 -9.92 -0.69 -7.69
N ILE A 30 -9.25 -0.48 -6.57
CA ILE A 30 -8.10 -1.29 -6.15
C ILE A 30 -8.58 -2.46 -5.30
N LYS A 31 -8.37 -3.67 -5.85
CA LYS A 31 -8.81 -4.93 -5.25
C LYS A 31 -7.69 -5.65 -4.53
N SER A 32 -6.45 -5.50 -4.97
CA SER A 32 -5.28 -6.09 -4.32
C SER A 32 -4.08 -5.16 -4.38
N ILE A 33 -3.20 -5.26 -3.39
CA ILE A 33 -1.94 -4.54 -3.31
C ILE A 33 -0.87 -5.50 -2.81
N VAL A 34 0.31 -5.42 -3.41
CA VAL A 34 1.48 -6.24 -3.05
C VAL A 34 2.66 -5.31 -2.85
N ILE A 35 3.29 -5.35 -1.68
CA ILE A 35 4.51 -4.62 -1.37
C ILE A 35 5.70 -5.50 -1.75
N THR A 36 6.17 -5.34 -2.99
CA THR A 36 7.19 -6.19 -3.59
C THR A 36 8.59 -5.98 -3.01
N SER A 37 8.86 -4.80 -2.42
CA SER A 37 10.12 -4.56 -1.71
C SER A 37 10.20 -5.28 -0.35
N GLU A 38 9.09 -5.80 0.17
CA GLU A 38 8.99 -6.43 1.48
C GLU A 38 8.54 -7.89 1.36
N ASN A 39 9.18 -8.68 0.49
CA ASN A 39 8.85 -10.10 0.26
C ASN A 39 7.40 -10.35 -0.19
N ASP A 40 6.89 -9.49 -1.07
CA ASP A 40 5.53 -9.59 -1.64
C ASP A 40 4.41 -9.64 -0.58
N ILE A 41 4.59 -8.89 0.51
CA ILE A 41 3.56 -8.76 1.55
C ILE A 41 2.28 -8.15 0.97
N GLN A 42 1.16 -8.82 1.24
CA GLN A 42 -0.16 -8.28 0.98
C GLN A 42 -0.65 -7.50 2.22
N PRO A 43 -0.93 -6.19 2.11
CA PRO A 43 -1.44 -5.41 3.22
C PRO A 43 -2.84 -5.86 3.65
N ASN A 44 -3.15 -5.63 4.92
CA ASN A 44 -4.51 -5.73 5.44
C ASN A 44 -5.37 -4.59 4.88
N LYS A 45 -6.68 -4.82 4.78
CA LYS A 45 -7.65 -3.88 4.20
C LYS A 45 -8.77 -3.59 5.19
N LEU A 46 -9.06 -2.32 5.43
CA LEU A 46 -10.12 -1.84 6.33
C LEU A 46 -11.01 -0.82 5.59
N LYS A 47 -12.33 -1.01 5.60
CA LYS A 47 -13.27 -0.04 5.00
C LYS A 47 -13.35 1.18 5.90
N ILE A 48 -13.07 2.36 5.37
CA ILE A 48 -13.20 3.62 6.12
C ILE A 48 -14.58 4.23 5.88
N GLN A 49 -14.98 4.31 4.61
CA GLN A 49 -16.29 4.80 4.18
C GLN A 49 -16.60 4.27 2.79
N ASP A 50 -17.72 4.70 2.20
CA ASP A 50 -18.05 4.30 0.83
C ASP A 50 -16.96 4.74 -0.16
N ASN A 51 -16.58 3.81 -1.02
CA ASN A 51 -15.51 3.96 -2.01
C ASN A 51 -14.12 4.31 -1.47
N LEU A 52 -13.84 4.09 -0.17
CA LEU A 52 -12.54 4.40 0.43
C LEU A 52 -12.09 3.33 1.44
N TRP A 53 -10.87 2.84 1.24
CA TRP A 53 -10.24 1.80 2.04
C TRP A 53 -8.88 2.24 2.54
N LEU A 54 -8.62 1.94 3.82
CA LEU A 54 -7.29 1.94 4.38
C LEU A 54 -6.64 0.59 4.11
N TRP A 55 -5.42 0.65 3.59
CA TRP A 55 -4.53 -0.47 3.46
C TRP A 55 -3.35 -0.28 4.40
N TYR A 56 -2.94 -1.32 5.12
CA TYR A 56 -1.82 -1.22 6.06
C TYR A 56 -1.07 -2.55 6.22
N ALA A 57 0.24 -2.46 6.37
CA ALA A 57 1.13 -3.59 6.58
C ALA A 57 2.14 -3.26 7.70
N PRO A 58 2.02 -3.91 8.88
CA PRO A 58 3.13 -3.93 9.83
C PRO A 58 4.27 -4.74 9.22
N ILE A 59 5.47 -4.19 9.24
CA ILE A 59 6.67 -4.83 8.68
C ILE A 59 7.48 -5.38 9.84
N ASN A 60 7.68 -6.71 9.87
CA ASN A 60 8.39 -7.42 10.93
C ASN A 60 9.91 -7.32 10.76
N THR A 61 10.43 -6.13 10.50
CA THR A 61 11.86 -5.82 10.36
C THR A 61 12.16 -4.48 11.01
N ASP A 62 13.39 -4.27 11.45
CA ASP A 62 13.79 -3.01 12.09
C ASP A 62 13.89 -1.84 11.08
N LYS A 63 13.89 -2.14 9.78
CA LYS A 63 14.08 -1.17 8.69
C LYS A 63 13.26 -1.55 7.46
N LEU A 64 12.75 -0.53 6.79
CA LEU A 64 12.10 -0.64 5.49
C LEU A 64 13.13 -0.75 4.36
N ASN A 65 12.83 -1.59 3.37
CA ASN A 65 13.58 -1.73 2.14
C ASN A 65 13.21 -0.60 1.18
N MET A 66 14.03 0.46 1.19
CA MET A 66 13.85 1.63 0.32
C MET A 66 14.53 1.43 -1.06
N PRO A 67 13.94 1.94 -2.17
CA PRO A 67 12.61 2.55 -2.23
C PRO A 67 11.51 1.50 -2.01
N ILE A 68 10.39 1.93 -1.42
CA ILE A 68 9.23 1.05 -1.30
C ILE A 68 8.70 0.76 -2.69
N MET A 69 8.61 -0.52 -3.04
CA MET A 69 8.05 -0.97 -4.30
C MET A 69 6.73 -1.66 -4.05
N MET A 70 5.70 -1.27 -4.80
CA MET A 70 4.39 -1.88 -4.68
C MET A 70 3.69 -2.01 -6.03
N LYS A 71 2.75 -2.95 -6.11
CA LYS A 71 1.84 -3.13 -7.23
C LYS A 71 0.41 -3.15 -6.72
N ALA A 72 -0.47 -2.38 -7.35
CA ALA A 72 -1.90 -2.41 -7.10
C ALA A 72 -2.64 -2.99 -8.30
N TYR A 73 -3.70 -3.75 -8.04
CA TYR A 73 -4.42 -4.53 -9.04
C TYR A 73 -5.92 -4.27 -9.01
N ASP A 74 -6.54 -4.31 -10.18
CA ASP A 74 -8.00 -4.31 -10.33
C ASP A 74 -8.61 -5.70 -10.08
N GLU A 75 -9.93 -5.83 -10.27
CA GLU A 75 -10.67 -7.08 -10.11
C GLU A 75 -10.29 -8.17 -11.13
N LYS A 76 -9.69 -7.79 -12.26
CA LYS A 76 -9.26 -8.69 -13.32
C LYS A 76 -7.78 -9.07 -13.18
N GLY A 77 -7.10 -8.55 -12.16
CA GLY A 77 -5.67 -8.74 -11.95
C GLY A 77 -4.79 -7.88 -12.84
N ASN A 78 -5.34 -6.85 -13.51
CA ASN A 78 -4.52 -5.88 -14.23
C ASN A 78 -3.85 -4.94 -13.24
N ILE A 79 -2.62 -4.55 -13.54
CA ILE A 79 -1.88 -3.58 -12.74
C ILE A 79 -2.49 -2.20 -12.98
N LEU A 80 -2.99 -1.58 -11.92
CA LEU A 80 -3.46 -0.19 -11.90
C LEU A 80 -2.33 0.78 -11.52
N TYR A 81 -1.47 0.36 -10.59
CA TYR A 81 -0.28 1.12 -10.17
C TYR A 81 0.92 0.22 -10.00
N GLY A 82 2.08 0.73 -10.39
CA GLY A 82 3.39 0.13 -10.14
C GLY A 82 4.42 1.24 -10.02
N GLU A 83 4.55 1.81 -8.83
CA GLU A 83 5.46 2.94 -8.59
C GLU A 83 6.47 2.64 -7.48
N LYS A 84 7.59 3.37 -7.55
CA LYS A 84 8.66 3.39 -6.55
C LYS A 84 8.43 4.63 -5.68
N PHE A 85 8.36 4.44 -4.37
CA PHE A 85 8.21 5.51 -3.38
C PHE A 85 9.45 5.64 -2.50
#